data_AF-A0A1S7DTS3-F1
#
_entry.id   AF-A0A1S7DTS3-F1
#
_cell.length_a   1.000
_cell.length_b   1.000
_cell.length_c   1.000
_cell.angle_alpha   90.00
_cell.angle_beta   90.00
_cell.angle_gamma   90.00
#
_symmetry.space_group_name_H-M   'P 1'
#
loop_
_entity.id
_entity.type
_entity.pdbx_description
1 polymer ?
#
loop_
_entity_poly.entity_id
_entity_poly.type
_entity_poly.pdbx_seq_one_letter_code
_entity_poly.pdbx_strand_id
1 'polypeptide(L)'
;MKHYILTLLLAFITFTSFSCNNKNSEAIELGKDQCSHCKMTIQDSRYATELITEKGRIYKFDDLICMEAYAKENSQKIGKAKLLVSDFLTSELFPLEKAFKITGGQVKSPMNGNIATFKNKNEAIKEAHKLQASVIN
;
A
#
# COMPACT_ATOMS: atom_id res chain seq x y z
N MET A 1 15.71 -47.44 -34.34
CA MET A 1 16.42 -46.64 -33.30
C MET A 1 16.40 -45.12 -33.59
N LYS A 2 15.36 -44.57 -34.24
CA LYS A 2 15.22 -43.12 -34.51
C LYS A 2 14.04 -42.45 -33.81
N HIS A 3 13.16 -43.23 -33.18
CA HIS A 3 11.96 -42.69 -32.51
C HIS A 3 12.14 -42.40 -31.01
N TYR A 4 13.21 -42.90 -30.38
CA TYR A 4 13.49 -42.63 -28.96
C TYR A 4 14.16 -41.27 -28.72
N ILE A 5 14.77 -40.68 -29.76
CA ILE A 5 15.45 -39.38 -29.66
C ILE A 5 14.43 -38.23 -29.70
N LEU A 6 13.25 -38.44 -30.31
CA LEU A 6 12.21 -37.41 -30.40
C LEU A 6 11.34 -37.33 -29.14
N THR A 7 11.26 -38.40 -28.35
CA THR A 7 10.52 -38.45 -27.08
C THR A 7 11.31 -37.88 -25.90
N LEU A 8 12.62 -37.70 -26.01
CA LEU A 8 13.44 -37.15 -24.92
C LEU A 8 13.44 -35.61 -24.85
N LEU A 9 12.93 -34.93 -25.88
CA LEU A 9 12.94 -33.46 -25.98
C LEU A 9 11.65 -32.80 -25.45
N LEU A 10 10.63 -33.60 -25.09
CA LEU A 10 9.32 -33.11 -24.63
C LEU A 10 9.16 -33.11 -23.10
N ALA A 11 10.20 -33.44 -22.34
CA ALA A 11 10.19 -33.48 -20.88
C ALA A 11 10.71 -32.20 -20.21
N PHE A 12 11.01 -31.15 -20.98
CA PHE A 12 11.52 -29.86 -20.46
C PHE A 12 10.42 -28.79 -20.32
N ILE A 13 9.15 -29.19 -20.39
CA ILE A 13 8.01 -28.27 -20.26
C ILE A 13 7.76 -27.98 -18.77
N THR A 14 8.34 -26.86 -18.36
CA THR A 14 7.77 -25.87 -17.45
C THR A 14 7.56 -26.29 -16.00
N PHE A 15 8.66 -26.26 -15.25
CA PHE A 15 8.62 -25.98 -13.81
C PHE A 15 8.35 -24.48 -13.61
N THR A 16 7.14 -24.01 -13.89
CA THR A 16 6.75 -22.66 -13.46
C THR A 16 6.45 -22.72 -11.97
N SER A 17 7.44 -22.37 -11.17
CA SER A 17 7.30 -22.17 -9.73
C SER A 17 6.25 -21.08 -9.49
N PHE A 18 5.01 -21.47 -9.23
CA PHE A 18 4.03 -20.60 -8.61
C PHE A 18 4.47 -20.38 -7.16
N SER A 19 5.39 -19.42 -6.96
CA SER A 19 5.66 -18.89 -5.62
C SER A 19 4.46 -18.05 -5.22
N CYS A 20 3.49 -18.69 -4.57
CA CYS A 20 2.39 -18.01 -3.91
C CYS A 20 2.91 -17.46 -2.58
N ASN A 21 3.69 -16.37 -2.66
CA ASN A 21 4.20 -15.71 -1.47
C ASN A 21 3.11 -14.77 -0.97
N ASN A 22 2.39 -15.17 0.09
CA ASN A 22 1.45 -14.31 0.82
C ASN A 22 2.23 -13.21 1.55
N LYS A 23 2.72 -12.22 0.80
CA LYS A 23 3.38 -11.04 1.35
C LYS A 23 2.37 -10.22 2.16
N ASN A 24 2.77 -9.81 3.36
CA ASN A 24 1.91 -9.06 4.28
C ASN A 24 2.11 -7.53 4.22
N SER A 25 3.32 -7.07 3.91
CA SER A 25 3.71 -5.70 3.58
C SER A 25 5.19 -5.69 3.19
N GLU A 26 5.66 -4.61 2.57
CA GLU A 26 7.07 -4.33 2.37
C GLU A 26 7.46 -3.03 3.10
N ALA A 27 8.76 -2.89 3.41
CA ALA A 27 9.24 -1.62 3.94
C ALA A 27 9.18 -0.55 2.84
N ILE A 28 8.71 0.65 3.19
CA ILE A 28 8.73 1.80 2.28
C ILE A 28 10.06 2.54 2.50
N GLU A 29 10.92 2.53 1.48
CA GLU A 29 12.21 3.19 1.47
C GLU A 29 12.06 4.64 1.00
N LEU A 30 12.03 5.57 1.96
CA LEU A 30 11.94 7.01 1.66
C LEU A 30 13.10 7.47 0.78
N GLY A 31 12.79 8.37 -0.15
CA GLY A 31 13.77 8.88 -1.11
C GLY A 31 14.15 7.90 -2.22
N LYS A 32 13.63 6.66 -2.21
CA LYS A 32 13.91 5.64 -3.23
C LYS A 32 12.65 5.08 -3.88
N ASP A 33 11.67 4.69 -3.07
CA ASP A 33 10.42 4.14 -3.59
C ASP A 33 9.62 5.24 -4.31
N GLN A 34 9.02 4.87 -5.45
CA GLN A 34 8.14 5.75 -6.21
C GLN A 34 6.68 5.42 -5.96
N CYS A 35 5.87 6.46 -5.78
CA CYS A 35 4.43 6.34 -5.69
C CYS A 35 3.87 5.73 -6.98
N SER A 36 3.07 4.67 -6.83
CA SER A 36 2.52 3.93 -7.96
C SER A 36 1.48 4.72 -8.75
N HIS A 37 0.88 5.77 -8.13
CA HIS A 37 -0.08 6.66 -8.77
C HIS A 37 0.60 7.89 -9.39
N CYS A 38 1.10 8.83 -8.58
CA CYS A 38 1.64 10.11 -9.06
C CYS A 38 3.09 10.04 -9.61
N LYS A 39 3.78 8.90 -9.46
CA LYS A 39 5.18 8.67 -9.88
C LYS A 39 6.24 9.51 -9.16
N MET A 40 5.84 10.36 -8.21
CA MET A 40 6.76 11.07 -7.34
C MET A 40 7.44 10.10 -6.37
N THR A 41 8.66 10.42 -5.96
CA THR A 41 9.37 9.71 -4.89
C THR A 41 8.64 9.89 -3.56
N ILE A 42 8.47 8.81 -2.80
CA ILE A 42 7.81 8.84 -1.50
C ILE A 42 8.70 9.57 -0.49
N GLN A 43 8.15 10.60 0.17
CA GLN A 43 8.95 11.50 1.02
C GLN A 43 8.63 11.41 2.51
N ASP A 44 7.41 11.00 2.88
CA ASP A 44 6.97 11.01 4.28
C ASP A 44 6.29 9.69 4.67
N SER A 45 6.98 8.89 5.48
CA SER A 45 6.49 7.58 5.92
C SER A 45 5.24 7.65 6.77
N ARG A 46 4.93 8.80 7.38
CA ARG A 46 3.74 8.99 8.21
C ARG A 46 2.45 8.98 7.39
N TYR A 47 2.55 9.26 6.10
CA TYR A 47 1.43 9.30 5.16
C TYR A 47 1.45 8.15 4.15
N ALA A 48 2.63 7.57 3.92
CA ALA A 48 2.80 6.53 2.93
C ALA A 48 1.87 5.34 3.15
N THR A 49 1.46 4.69 2.06
CA THR A 49 0.49 3.59 2.10
C THR A 49 0.91 2.45 1.17
N GLU A 50 0.36 1.26 1.42
CA GLU A 50 0.53 0.10 0.55
C GLU A 50 -0.81 -0.51 0.14
N LEU A 51 -0.89 -0.95 -1.11
CA LEU A 51 -1.96 -1.80 -1.63
C LEU A 51 -1.36 -3.14 -2.03
N ILE A 52 -1.89 -4.22 -1.48
CA ILE A 52 -1.50 -5.58 -1.82
C ILE A 52 -2.66 -6.23 -2.56
N THR A 53 -2.49 -6.54 -3.84
CA THR A 53 -3.56 -7.18 -4.63
C THR A 53 -3.86 -8.58 -4.13
N GLU A 54 -5.00 -9.13 -4.56
CA GLU A 54 -5.36 -10.53 -4.30
C GLU A 54 -4.29 -11.53 -4.78
N LYS A 55 -3.48 -11.15 -5.78
CA LYS A 55 -2.35 -11.94 -6.31
C LYS A 55 -1.02 -11.66 -5.60
N GLY A 56 -1.01 -10.88 -4.51
CA GLY A 56 0.18 -10.57 -3.72
C GLY A 56 1.10 -9.50 -4.32
N ARG A 57 0.65 -8.75 -5.35
CA ARG A 57 1.45 -7.64 -5.89
C ARG A 57 1.30 -6.42 -5.00
N ILE A 58 2.43 -5.85 -4.57
CA ILE A 58 2.49 -4.67 -3.72
C ILE A 58 2.63 -3.41 -4.59
N TYR A 59 1.87 -2.39 -4.25
CA TYR A 59 1.98 -1.03 -4.77
C TYR A 59 2.14 -0.09 -3.59
N LYS A 60 3.12 0.81 -3.67
CA LYS A 60 3.41 1.82 -2.64
C LYS A 60 2.91 3.18 -3.11
N PHE A 61 2.45 4.02 -2.19
CA PHE A 61 1.94 5.36 -2.50
C PHE A 61 2.44 6.39 -1.50
N ASP A 62 2.55 7.63 -1.97
CA ASP A 62 3.04 8.77 -1.19
C ASP A 62 2.05 9.17 -0.08
N ASP A 63 0.75 9.07 -0.35
CA ASP A 63 -0.30 9.23 0.65
C ASP A 63 -1.60 8.47 0.33
N LEU A 64 -2.58 8.58 1.21
CA LEU A 64 -3.88 7.91 1.11
C LEU A 64 -4.64 8.27 -0.18
N ILE A 65 -4.62 9.53 -0.62
CA ILE A 65 -5.39 9.92 -1.81
C ILE A 65 -4.80 9.29 -3.08
N CYS A 66 -3.48 9.11 -3.14
CA CYS A 66 -2.84 8.40 -4.24
C CYS A 66 -3.27 6.92 -4.29
N MET A 67 -3.36 6.27 -3.14
CA MET A 67 -3.83 4.88 -3.06
C MET A 67 -5.30 4.77 -3.48
N GLU A 68 -6.16 5.65 -2.98
CA GLU A 68 -7.59 5.65 -3.30
C GLU A 68 -7.84 5.92 -4.79
N ALA A 69 -7.14 6.90 -5.38
CA ALA A 69 -7.23 7.20 -6.80
C ALA A 69 -6.78 6.00 -7.66
N TYR A 70 -5.63 5.39 -7.33
CA TYR A 70 -5.16 4.20 -8.02
C TYR A 70 -6.13 3.02 -7.89
N ALA A 71 -6.68 2.79 -6.70
CA ALA A 71 -7.62 1.70 -6.46
C ALA A 71 -8.91 1.88 -7.26
N LYS A 72 -9.41 3.12 -7.37
CA LYS A 72 -10.57 3.46 -8.20
C LYS A 72 -10.31 3.20 -9.68
N GLU A 73 -9.19 3.67 -10.20
CA GLU A 73 -8.79 3.52 -11.62
C GLU A 73 -8.48 2.06 -12.00
N ASN A 74 -8.04 1.24 -11.04
CA ASN A 74 -7.54 -0.12 -11.27
C ASN A 74 -8.39 -1.19 -10.58
N SER A 75 -9.65 -0.92 -10.28
CA SER A 75 -10.53 -1.78 -9.48
C SER A 75 -10.55 -3.25 -9.93
N GLN A 76 -10.64 -3.50 -11.24
CA GLN A 76 -10.60 -4.86 -11.81
C GLN A 76 -9.25 -5.56 -11.62
N LYS A 77 -8.16 -4.81 -11.64
CA LYS A 77 -6.78 -5.32 -11.53
C LYS A 77 -6.41 -5.67 -10.09
N ILE A 78 -6.91 -4.90 -9.13
CA ILE A 78 -6.53 -5.06 -7.73
C ILE A 78 -7.33 -6.15 -7.01
N GLY A 79 -8.54 -6.46 -7.47
CA GLY A 79 -9.42 -7.45 -6.84
C GLY A 79 -9.75 -7.08 -5.40
N LYS A 80 -9.85 -8.08 -4.52
CA LYS A 80 -9.99 -7.87 -3.06
C LYS A 80 -8.65 -7.53 -2.41
N ALA A 81 -8.10 -6.38 -2.77
CA ALA A 81 -6.80 -5.94 -2.27
C ALA A 81 -6.84 -5.61 -0.77
N LYS A 82 -5.72 -5.90 -0.08
CA LYS A 82 -5.46 -5.37 1.27
C LYS A 82 -4.95 -3.94 1.13
N LEU A 83 -5.58 -3.01 1.84
CA LEU A 83 -5.16 -1.61 1.90
C LEU A 83 -4.52 -1.35 3.26
N LEU A 84 -3.28 -0.90 3.25
CA LEU A 84 -2.50 -0.60 4.44
C LEU A 84 -2.15 0.87 4.46
N VAL A 85 -2.31 1.51 5.61
CA VAL A 85 -1.94 2.90 5.87
C VAL A 85 -0.93 2.97 6.99
N SER A 86 -0.08 3.98 6.97
CA SER A 86 0.84 4.23 8.07
C SER A 86 0.14 4.79 9.30
N ASP A 87 0.53 4.33 10.47
CA ASP A 87 0.23 5.03 11.70
C ASP A 87 1.04 6.33 11.78
N PHE A 88 0.37 7.45 11.98
CA PHE A 88 0.98 8.78 11.88
C PHE A 88 2.11 9.00 12.90
N LEU A 89 2.05 8.30 14.04
CA LEU A 89 3.04 8.43 15.11
C LEU A 89 4.24 7.49 14.92
N THR A 90 4.00 6.27 14.47
CA THR A 90 5.02 5.21 14.42
C THR A 90 5.51 4.89 13.00
N SER A 91 4.82 5.37 11.97
CA SER A 91 5.00 4.98 10.55
C SER A 91 4.84 3.47 10.30
N GLU A 92 4.25 2.72 11.22
CA GLU A 92 3.98 1.29 11.02
C GLU A 92 2.71 1.11 10.17
N LEU A 93 2.81 0.29 9.12
CA LEU A 93 1.67 -0.04 8.26
C LEU A 93 0.64 -0.90 8.98
N PHE A 94 -0.64 -0.60 8.78
CA PHE A 94 -1.75 -1.38 9.32
C PHE A 94 -3.01 -1.28 8.44
N PRO A 95 -4.00 -2.20 8.60
CA PRO A 95 -5.18 -2.20 7.74
C PRO A 95 -5.99 -0.90 7.81
N LEU A 96 -6.29 -0.32 6.64
CA LEU A 96 -7.08 0.90 6.48
C LEU A 96 -8.45 0.81 7.17
N GLU A 97 -9.08 -0.37 7.14
CA GLU A 97 -10.36 -0.64 7.79
C GLU A 97 -10.35 -0.45 9.31
N LYS A 98 -9.16 -0.46 9.94
CA LYS A 98 -8.97 -0.24 11.38
C LYS A 98 -8.50 1.18 11.71
N ALA A 99 -8.37 2.05 10.71
CA ALA A 99 -7.80 3.37 10.89
C ALA A 99 -8.82 4.38 11.44
N PHE A 100 -8.39 5.12 12.45
CA PHE A 100 -8.99 6.40 12.80
C PHE A 100 -8.31 7.48 11.99
N LYS A 101 -9.09 8.39 11.42
CA LYS A 101 -8.57 9.43 10.52
C LYS A 101 -8.78 10.80 11.13
N ILE A 102 -7.87 11.72 10.83
CA ILE A 102 -8.05 13.15 11.10
C ILE A 102 -7.75 13.95 9.83
N THR A 103 -8.35 15.13 9.69
CA THR A 103 -8.11 16.04 8.58
C THR A 103 -8.25 17.51 8.98
N GLY A 104 -7.72 18.40 8.15
CA GLY A 104 -7.74 19.85 8.36
C GLY A 104 -6.65 20.36 9.32
N GLY A 105 -6.77 21.62 9.74
CA GLY A 105 -5.80 22.27 10.61
C GLY A 105 -4.39 22.26 10.03
N GLN A 106 -3.44 21.72 10.79
CA GLN A 106 -2.03 21.60 10.43
C GLN A 106 -1.65 20.24 9.81
N VAL A 107 -2.62 19.37 9.50
CA VAL A 107 -2.36 18.11 8.81
C VAL A 107 -2.02 18.42 7.35
N LYS A 108 -0.80 18.06 6.92
CA LYS A 108 -0.31 18.30 5.56
C LYS A 108 0.33 17.05 4.99
N SER A 109 -0.40 16.34 4.13
CA SER A 109 0.14 15.16 3.42
C SER A 109 0.86 15.59 2.12
N PRO A 110 1.81 14.78 1.62
CA PRO A 110 2.58 15.11 0.41
C PRO A 110 1.74 15.49 -0.81
N MET A 111 0.57 14.88 -0.99
CA MET A 111 -0.29 15.12 -2.16
C MET A 111 -1.54 15.94 -1.84
N ASN A 112 -1.53 16.70 -0.74
CA ASN A 112 -2.63 17.59 -0.31
C ASN A 112 -3.96 16.88 0.01
N GLY A 113 -3.95 15.56 0.21
CA GLY A 113 -5.08 14.84 0.79
C GLY A 113 -5.35 15.23 2.23
N ASN A 114 -4.31 15.63 2.97
CA ASN A 114 -4.36 16.14 4.33
C ASN A 114 -5.13 15.23 5.28
N ILE A 115 -4.92 13.92 5.14
CA ILE A 115 -5.46 12.89 6.03
C ILE A 115 -4.30 12.21 6.72
N ALA A 116 -4.35 12.15 8.05
CA ALA A 116 -3.46 11.35 8.88
C ALA A 116 -4.26 10.19 9.52
N THR A 117 -3.63 9.01 9.60
CA THR A 117 -4.24 7.76 10.06
C THR A 117 -3.60 7.27 11.35
N PHE A 118 -4.40 6.68 12.24
CA PHE A 118 -3.98 6.24 13.57
C PHE A 118 -4.54 4.86 13.89
N LYS A 119 -3.75 4.01 14.54
CA LYS A 119 -4.23 2.73 15.08
C LYS A 119 -5.12 2.91 16.31
N ASN A 120 -4.83 3.93 17.12
CA ASN A 120 -5.50 4.17 18.38
C ASN A 120 -6.41 5.41 18.31
N LYS A 121 -7.66 5.25 18.71
CA LYS A 121 -8.65 6.34 18.72
C LYS A 121 -8.25 7.51 19.63
N ASN A 122 -7.69 7.23 20.81
CA ASN A 122 -7.32 8.27 21.77
C ASN A 122 -6.13 9.09 21.26
N GLU A 123 -5.20 8.45 20.54
CA GLU A 123 -4.09 9.15 19.88
C GLU A 123 -4.59 10.04 18.75
N ALA A 124 -5.53 9.56 17.93
CA ALA A 124 -6.17 10.36 16.91
C ALA A 124 -6.84 11.62 17.49
N ILE A 125 -7.60 11.48 18.59
CA ILE A 125 -8.25 12.60 19.26
C ILE A 125 -7.22 13.58 19.84
N LYS A 126 -6.17 13.07 20.48
CA LYS A 126 -5.10 13.87 21.06
C LYS A 126 -4.36 14.69 19.99
N GLU A 127 -3.97 14.04 18.90
CA GLU A 127 -3.30 14.73 17.80
C GLU A 127 -4.24 15.65 17.02
N ALA A 128 -5.53 15.33 16.89
CA ALA A 128 -6.53 16.23 16.32
C ALA A 128 -6.58 17.57 17.08
N HIS A 129 -6.64 17.52 18.42
CA HIS A 129 -6.61 18.73 19.23
C HIS A 129 -5.31 19.54 19.04
N LYS A 130 -4.16 18.85 19.07
CA LYS A 130 -2.84 19.48 18.91
C LYS A 130 -2.65 20.11 17.53
N LEU A 131 -3.14 19.47 16.48
CA LEU A 131 -3.02 19.92 15.10
C LEU A 131 -4.17 20.82 14.66
N GLN A 132 -5.12 21.15 15.54
CA GLN A 132 -6.33 21.92 15.21
C GLN A 132 -7.11 21.26 14.06
N ALA A 133 -7.10 19.93 14.04
CA ALA A 133 -7.73 19.09 13.03
C ALA A 133 -9.02 18.47 13.58
N SER A 134 -9.79 17.86 12.69
CA SER A 134 -11.04 17.16 13.01
C SER A 134 -10.90 15.67 12.80
N VAL A 135 -11.44 14.87 13.72
CA VAL A 135 -11.55 13.41 13.54
C VAL A 135 -12.64 13.12 12.52
N ILE A 136 -12.37 12.22 11.58
CA ILE A 136 -13.31 11.77 10.55
C ILE A 136 -13.45 10.25 10.59
N ASN A 137 -14.65 9.77 10.23
CA ASN A 137 -14.97 8.34 10.14
C ASN A 137 -14.50 7.75 8.82
#